data_AF-A0A562WJG8-F1
#
_entry.id   AF-A0A562WJG8-F1
#
_cell.length_a   1.000
_cell.length_b   1.000
_cell.length_c   1.000
_cell.angle_alpha   90.00
_cell.angle_beta   90.00
_cell.angle_gamma   90.00
#
_symmetry.space_group_name_H-M   'P 1'
#
loop_
_entity.id
_entity.type
_entity.pdbx_description
1 polymer ?
#
loop_
_entity_poly.entity_id
_entity_poly.type
_entity_poly.pdbx_seq_one_letter_code
_entity_poly.pdbx_strand_id
1 'polypeptide(L)'
;MRGMRDENLVGLWDTRPYDYGVMESSWLCLRPDGTGWSAWAVAGGEGSVSHLTWSRPGDDEIEIRYTWTAAGSWLPGEPPALVEIDEEWPDDTLLRTRYAVRLDTPPLAEAPMTTLHLTDAVESACQFALSTRNVDHTDPAAHGRR
;
A
#
# COMPACT_ATOMS: atom_id res chain seq x y z
N MET A 1 -11.09 -22.41 -3.69
CA MET A 1 -10.55 -21.97 -5.00
C MET A 1 -9.42 -21.00 -4.70
N ARG A 2 -8.18 -21.26 -5.14
CA ARG A 2 -7.11 -20.25 -5.07
C ARG A 2 -7.39 -19.25 -6.19
N GLY A 3 -7.71 -18.00 -5.85
CA GLY A 3 -7.82 -16.94 -6.84
C GLY A 3 -6.51 -16.84 -7.64
N MET A 4 -6.63 -16.72 -8.95
CA MET A 4 -5.48 -16.51 -9.84
C MET A 4 -4.93 -15.11 -9.58
N ARG A 5 -3.67 -14.98 -9.18
CA ARG A 5 -3.05 -13.68 -8.88
C ARG A 5 -2.65 -12.99 -10.18
N ASP A 6 -2.93 -11.70 -10.29
CA ASP A 6 -2.40 -10.88 -11.38
C ASP A 6 -1.00 -10.40 -11.01
N GLU A 7 0.00 -10.88 -11.75
CA GLU A 7 1.40 -10.50 -11.54
C GLU A 7 1.64 -9.00 -11.75
N ASN A 8 0.78 -8.31 -12.52
CA ASN A 8 0.87 -6.86 -12.71
C ASN A 8 0.51 -6.05 -11.47
N LEU A 9 -0.16 -6.66 -10.48
CA LEU A 9 -0.44 -6.03 -9.19
C LEU A 9 0.73 -6.15 -8.21
N VAL A 10 1.64 -7.10 -8.43
CA VAL A 10 2.78 -7.31 -7.53
C VAL A 10 3.74 -6.13 -7.59
N GLY A 11 3.99 -5.50 -6.45
CA GLY A 11 4.85 -4.33 -6.38
C GLY A 11 4.64 -3.52 -5.12
N LEU A 12 5.57 -2.60 -4.89
CA LEU A 12 5.40 -1.47 -3.98
C LEU A 12 4.87 -0.30 -4.78
N TRP A 13 3.73 0.21 -4.35
CA TRP A 13 3.01 1.32 -4.93
C TRP A 13 3.01 2.49 -3.95
N ASP A 14 3.26 3.71 -4.42
CA ASP A 14 3.29 4.93 -3.59
C ASP A 14 2.45 6.07 -4.16
N THR A 15 1.90 6.91 -3.29
CA THR A 15 1.06 8.05 -3.70
C THR A 15 1.87 9.32 -3.98
N ARG A 16 3.15 9.36 -3.57
CA ARG A 16 3.97 10.58 -3.59
C ARG A 16 4.01 11.30 -4.94
N PRO A 17 4.06 10.62 -6.10
CA PRO A 17 3.97 11.31 -7.39
C PRO A 17 2.64 12.05 -7.66
N TYR A 18 1.61 11.78 -6.86
CA TYR A 18 0.30 12.43 -6.87
C TYR A 18 0.08 13.45 -5.73
N ASP A 19 0.87 13.39 -4.65
CA ASP A 19 0.68 14.15 -3.40
C ASP A 19 1.15 15.62 -3.50
N TYR A 20 0.60 16.39 -4.45
CA TYR A 20 0.92 17.81 -4.57
C TYR A 20 0.32 18.63 -3.41
N GLY A 21 1.18 19.11 -2.50
CA GLY A 21 0.76 19.97 -1.38
C GLY A 21 0.06 19.22 -0.24
N VAL A 22 0.15 17.89 -0.21
CA VAL A 22 -0.39 17.03 0.84
C VAL A 22 0.74 16.66 1.81
N MET A 23 0.44 16.60 3.10
CA MET A 23 1.42 16.27 4.15
C MET A 23 1.45 14.76 4.49
N GLU A 24 0.66 13.98 3.78
CA GLU A 24 0.45 12.55 3.97
C GLU A 24 0.82 11.83 2.67
N SER A 25 1.43 10.66 2.82
CA SER A 25 1.61 9.72 1.73
C SER A 25 1.21 8.34 2.17
N SER A 26 0.74 7.56 1.20
CA SER A 26 0.31 6.19 1.38
C SER A 26 1.13 5.24 0.51
N TRP A 27 1.27 4.03 1.01
CA TRP A 27 1.99 2.94 0.35
C TRP A 27 1.14 1.69 0.37
N LEU A 28 1.23 0.92 -0.71
CA LEU A 28 0.61 -0.39 -0.83
C LEU A 28 1.64 -1.37 -1.38
N CYS A 29 1.89 -2.44 -0.65
CA CYS A 29 2.77 -3.52 -1.06
C CYS A 29 1.96 -4.79 -1.27
N LEU A 30 1.95 -5.31 -2.50
CA LEU A 30 1.28 -6.57 -2.85
C LEU A 30 2.34 -7.60 -3.24
N ARG A 31 2.43 -8.70 -2.49
CA ARG A 31 3.44 -9.76 -2.71
C ARG A 31 2.89 -10.92 -3.55
N PRO A 32 3.74 -11.64 -4.30
CA PRO A 32 3.31 -12.77 -5.14
C PRO A 32 2.63 -13.91 -4.36
N ASP A 33 2.93 -14.04 -3.07
CA ASP A 33 2.38 -15.05 -2.18
C ASP A 33 0.97 -14.72 -1.67
N GLY A 34 0.39 -13.59 -2.08
CA GLY A 34 -0.93 -13.11 -1.69
C GLY A 34 -0.95 -12.41 -0.34
N THR A 35 0.19 -12.15 0.28
CA THR A 35 0.32 -11.30 1.45
C THR A 35 0.73 -9.88 1.01
N GLY A 36 0.71 -8.96 1.95
CA GLY A 36 1.12 -7.59 1.69
C GLY A 36 0.95 -6.73 2.92
N TRP A 37 1.10 -5.43 2.71
CA TRP A 37 0.82 -4.43 3.71
C TRP A 37 0.40 -3.13 3.02
N SER A 38 -0.36 -2.30 3.72
CA SER A 38 -0.52 -0.88 3.39
C SER A 38 0.00 -0.04 4.54
N ALA A 39 0.38 1.19 4.24
CA ALA A 39 0.77 2.15 5.26
C ALA A 39 0.38 3.55 4.83
N TRP A 40 0.17 4.43 5.79
CA TRP A 40 0.16 5.87 5.58
C TRP A 40 1.01 6.53 6.66
N ALA A 41 1.63 7.65 6.31
CA ALA A 41 2.38 8.46 7.26
C ALA A 41 2.27 9.93 6.89
N VAL A 42 2.22 10.77 7.92
CA VAL A 42 2.33 12.23 7.77
C VAL A 42 3.75 12.69 8.04
N ALA A 43 4.12 13.82 7.44
CA ALA A 43 5.43 14.46 7.67
C ALA A 43 5.70 14.80 9.16
N GLY A 44 4.66 14.81 10.00
CA GLY A 44 4.74 15.00 11.45
C GLY A 44 5.24 13.78 12.24
N GLY A 45 5.43 12.63 11.60
CA GLY A 45 5.98 11.42 12.22
C GLY A 45 4.94 10.41 12.70
N GLU A 46 3.65 10.71 12.58
CA GLU A 46 2.55 9.78 12.87
C GLU A 46 2.14 8.99 11.62
N GLY A 47 1.57 7.81 11.81
CA GLY A 47 1.04 7.00 10.72
C GLY A 47 0.60 5.61 11.19
N SER A 48 0.09 4.80 10.27
CA SER A 48 -0.24 3.40 10.55
C SER A 48 0.21 2.46 9.43
N VAL A 49 0.35 1.19 9.81
CA VAL A 49 0.63 0.06 8.93
C VAL A 49 -0.41 -1.01 9.16
N SER A 50 -0.89 -1.59 8.07
CA SER A 50 -1.90 -2.63 8.08
C SER A 50 -1.36 -3.84 7.33
N HIS A 51 -1.32 -5.00 7.97
CA HIS A 51 -0.99 -6.27 7.33
C HIS A 51 -2.24 -6.83 6.64
N LEU A 52 -2.07 -7.28 5.41
CA LEU A 52 -3.17 -7.70 4.56
C LEU A 52 -2.87 -8.99 3.81
N THR A 53 -3.95 -9.63 3.38
CA THR A 53 -3.94 -10.63 2.31
C THR A 53 -4.72 -10.09 1.12
N TRP A 54 -4.34 -10.51 -0.08
CA TRP A 54 -5.01 -10.08 -1.30
C TRP A 54 -5.22 -11.22 -2.27
N SER A 55 -6.25 -11.07 -3.09
CA SER A 55 -6.55 -11.97 -4.19
C SER A 55 -7.28 -11.23 -5.31
N ARG A 56 -7.33 -11.86 -6.48
CA ARG A 56 -8.12 -11.37 -7.62
C ARG A 56 -9.34 -12.29 -7.80
N PRO A 57 -10.51 -11.90 -7.28
CA PRO A 57 -11.75 -12.67 -7.43
C PRO A 57 -12.39 -12.59 -8.83
N GLY A 58 -12.04 -11.58 -9.64
CA GLY A 58 -12.57 -11.34 -10.99
C GLY A 58 -11.56 -10.61 -11.88
N ASP A 59 -11.90 -10.32 -13.14
CA ASP A 59 -10.87 -9.84 -14.08
C ASP A 59 -10.29 -8.46 -13.80
N ASP A 60 -11.09 -7.55 -13.28
CA ASP A 60 -10.67 -6.18 -12.96
C ASP A 60 -10.92 -5.87 -11.49
N GLU A 61 -10.87 -6.88 -10.63
CA GLU A 61 -11.26 -6.77 -9.23
C GLU A 61 -10.18 -7.31 -8.31
N ILE A 62 -9.89 -6.55 -7.26
CA ILE A 62 -8.99 -6.94 -6.19
C ILE A 62 -9.81 -7.02 -4.90
N GLU A 63 -9.59 -8.09 -4.14
CA GLU A 63 -10.05 -8.24 -2.76
C GLU A 63 -8.85 -8.12 -1.84
N ILE A 64 -8.91 -7.15 -0.92
CA ILE A 64 -7.92 -6.89 0.13
C ILE A 64 -8.60 -7.18 1.46
N ARG A 65 -8.03 -8.09 2.25
CA ARG A 65 -8.48 -8.38 3.62
C ARG A 65 -7.37 -7.99 4.58
N TYR A 66 -7.65 -7.01 5.41
CA TYR A 66 -6.80 -6.65 6.53
C TYR A 66 -6.87 -7.72 7.61
N THR A 67 -5.78 -7.86 8.35
CA THR A 67 -5.65 -8.88 9.40
C THR A 67 -5.16 -8.30 10.73
N TRP A 68 -4.43 -7.19 10.66
CA TRP A 68 -3.80 -6.53 11.79
C TRP A 68 -3.39 -5.13 11.37
N THR A 69 -3.53 -4.18 12.29
CA THR A 69 -3.15 -2.79 12.09
C THR A 69 -2.40 -2.29 13.32
N ALA A 70 -1.36 -1.48 13.10
CA ALA A 70 -0.66 -0.75 14.15
C ALA A 70 -0.45 0.70 13.75
N ALA A 71 -0.57 1.58 14.75
CA ALA A 71 -0.31 3.01 14.64
C ALA A 71 0.79 3.41 15.63
N GLY A 72 1.53 4.45 15.25
CA GLY A 72 2.50 5.08 16.13
C GLY A 72 3.49 5.94 15.39
N SER A 73 4.72 5.97 15.89
CA SER A 73 5.77 6.87 15.39
C SER A 73 6.64 6.24 14.31
N TRP A 74 6.98 7.03 13.30
CA TRP A 74 7.70 6.61 12.10
C TRP A 74 9.04 7.32 11.93
N LEU A 75 10.02 6.59 11.39
CA LEU A 75 11.20 7.20 10.80
C LEU A 75 10.97 7.53 9.33
N PRO A 76 11.45 8.70 8.87
CA PRO A 76 11.47 9.05 7.45
C PRO A 76 12.18 7.97 6.61
N GLY A 77 11.64 7.66 5.44
CA GLY A 77 12.18 6.64 4.52
C GLY A 77 11.24 6.35 3.35
N GLU A 78 11.67 5.48 2.44
CA GLU A 78 10.90 5.05 1.27
C GLU A 78 10.90 3.51 1.14
N PRO A 79 9.86 2.81 1.64
CA PRO A 79 8.78 3.31 2.49
C PRO A 79 9.29 3.69 3.90
N PRO A 80 8.54 4.50 4.66
CA PRO A 80 8.91 4.83 6.04
C PRO A 80 8.88 3.56 6.91
N ALA A 81 9.53 3.60 8.06
CA ALA A 81 9.58 2.47 9.00
C ALA A 81 8.90 2.83 10.33
N LEU A 82 8.00 1.98 10.80
CA LEU A 82 7.37 2.13 12.11
C LEU A 82 8.39 1.76 13.18
N VAL A 83 8.68 2.71 14.07
CA VAL A 83 9.70 2.54 15.12
C VAL A 83 9.13 2.34 16.51
N GLU A 84 7.95 2.90 16.77
CA GLU A 84 7.23 2.75 18.02
C GLU A 84 5.77 2.49 17.72
N ILE A 85 5.22 1.44 18.32
CA ILE A 85 3.80 1.10 18.24
C ILE A 85 3.15 1.69 19.49
N ASP A 86 2.29 2.68 19.29
CA ASP A 86 1.47 3.23 20.36
C ASP A 86 0.23 2.35 20.57
N GLU A 87 -0.35 1.89 19.47
CA GLU A 87 -1.56 1.07 19.45
C GLU A 87 -1.50 0.00 18.35
N GLU A 88 -2.00 -1.20 18.64
CA GLU A 88 -2.21 -2.25 17.65
C GLU A 88 -3.51 -3.02 17.93
N TRP A 89 -4.15 -3.51 16.87
CA TRP A 89 -5.40 -4.25 16.96
C TRP A 89 -5.57 -5.25 15.82
N PRO A 90 -6.34 -6.34 16.03
CA PRO A 90 -6.79 -7.17 14.92
C PRO A 90 -7.70 -6.35 14.01
N ASP A 91 -7.56 -6.56 12.71
CA ASP A 91 -8.38 -5.90 11.69
C ASP A 91 -9.03 -6.98 10.83
N ASP A 92 -10.34 -6.90 10.60
CA ASP A 92 -11.10 -7.81 9.75
C ASP A 92 -11.74 -7.12 8.54
N THR A 93 -11.32 -5.89 8.26
CA THR A 93 -11.81 -5.08 7.15
C THR A 93 -11.58 -5.78 5.82
N LEU A 94 -12.64 -5.86 5.02
CA LEU A 94 -12.63 -6.40 3.67
C LEU A 94 -12.94 -5.30 2.67
N LEU A 95 -11.98 -5.00 1.80
CA LEU A 95 -12.16 -4.10 0.67
C LEU A 95 -12.20 -4.91 -0.63
N ARG A 96 -13.26 -4.72 -1.41
CA ARG A 96 -13.38 -5.28 -2.75
C ARG A 96 -13.64 -4.14 -3.72
N THR A 97 -12.69 -3.90 -4.62
CA THR A 97 -12.66 -2.72 -5.47
C THR A 97 -12.21 -3.09 -6.87
N ARG A 98 -12.64 -2.32 -7.87
CA ARG A 98 -12.10 -2.45 -9.22
C ARG A 98 -10.75 -1.78 -9.32
N TYR A 99 -9.87 -2.37 -10.12
CA TYR A 99 -8.54 -1.82 -10.37
C TYR A 99 -8.22 -1.71 -11.86
N ALA A 100 -7.28 -0.81 -12.17
CA ALA A 100 -6.63 -0.77 -13.47
C ALA A 100 -5.14 -0.48 -13.30
N VAL A 101 -4.29 -1.30 -13.91
CA VAL A 101 -2.85 -1.02 -14.05
C VAL A 101 -2.60 -0.45 -15.44
N ARG A 102 -2.03 0.75 -15.53
CA ARG A 102 -1.81 1.44 -16.80
C ARG A 102 -0.56 2.31 -16.76
N LEU A 103 -0.18 2.85 -17.91
CA LEU A 103 0.76 3.96 -17.96
C LEU A 103 0.00 5.28 -17.76
N ASP A 104 0.52 6.14 -16.90
CA ASP A 104 0.01 7.49 -16.62
C ASP A 104 1.17 8.42 -16.25
N THR A 105 0.96 9.72 -16.27
CA THR A 105 1.96 10.72 -15.83
C THR A 105 1.40 11.46 -14.60
N PRO A 106 1.76 11.03 -13.38
CA PRO A 106 1.37 11.73 -12.16
C PRO A 106 1.78 13.22 -12.20
N PRO A 107 1.06 14.13 -11.51
CA PRO A 107 1.34 15.57 -11.53
C PRO A 107 2.78 15.97 -11.20
N LEU A 108 3.45 15.21 -10.33
CA LEU A 108 4.83 15.46 -9.93
C LEU A 108 5.87 14.64 -10.71
N ALA A 109 5.44 13.78 -11.64
CA ALA A 109 6.34 12.95 -12.42
C ALA A 109 6.82 13.66 -13.68
N GLU A 110 8.12 13.52 -13.99
CA GLU A 110 8.72 14.07 -15.22
C GLU A 110 8.47 13.19 -16.46
N ALA A 111 8.11 11.92 -16.26
CA ALA A 111 7.89 10.93 -17.31
C ALA A 111 6.72 9.98 -16.96
N PRO A 112 6.12 9.31 -17.95
CA PRO A 112 5.11 8.30 -17.70
C PRO A 112 5.62 7.15 -16.82
N MET A 113 4.79 6.72 -15.88
CA MET A 113 5.06 5.64 -14.93
C MET A 113 3.96 4.58 -15.03
N THR A 114 4.26 3.36 -14.56
CA THR A 114 3.19 2.37 -14.34
C THR A 114 2.43 2.77 -13.08
N THR A 115 1.11 2.83 -13.15
CA THR A 115 0.23 3.30 -12.08
C THR A 115 -0.89 2.31 -11.80
N LEU A 116 -1.31 2.28 -10.54
CA LEU A 116 -2.46 1.53 -10.05
C LEU A 116 -3.59 2.51 -9.74
N HIS A 117 -4.72 2.31 -10.40
CA HIS A 117 -5.95 3.06 -10.15
C HIS A 117 -6.96 2.14 -9.49
N LEU A 118 -7.53 2.57 -8.37
CA LEU A 118 -8.58 1.89 -7.63
C LEU A 118 -9.88 2.70 -7.72
N THR A 119 -11.02 2.03 -7.68
CA THR A 119 -12.32 2.71 -7.60
C THR A 119 -12.57 3.24 -6.19
N ASP A 120 -12.39 2.37 -5.21
CA ASP A 120 -12.43 2.67 -3.78
C ASP A 120 -11.01 2.86 -3.20
N ALA A 121 -10.90 3.71 -2.19
CA ALA A 121 -9.62 4.09 -1.61
C ALA A 121 -8.98 2.99 -0.75
N VAL A 122 -7.65 2.90 -0.81
CA VAL A 122 -6.79 2.20 0.15
C VAL A 122 -5.96 3.28 0.84
N GLU A 123 -5.99 3.34 2.18
CA GLU A 123 -5.28 4.38 2.95
C GLU A 123 -5.55 5.79 2.38
N SER A 124 -6.83 6.12 2.21
CA SER A 124 -7.32 7.40 1.65
C SER A 124 -6.92 7.71 0.20
N ALA A 125 -6.25 6.80 -0.52
CA ALA A 125 -5.79 7.00 -1.89
C ALA A 125 -6.40 6.02 -2.90
N CYS A 126 -6.73 6.54 -4.08
CA CYS A 126 -7.23 5.76 -5.23
C CYS A 126 -6.20 5.64 -6.37
N GLN A 127 -5.04 6.28 -6.25
CA GLN A 127 -4.04 6.35 -7.31
C GLN A 127 -2.65 6.18 -6.71
N PHE A 128 -1.89 5.25 -7.26
CA PHE A 128 -0.52 4.97 -6.82
C PHE A 128 0.39 4.81 -8.04
N ALA A 129 1.62 5.27 -7.92
CA ALA A 129 2.69 4.99 -8.86
C ALA A 129 3.47 3.76 -8.41
N LEU A 130 3.92 2.95 -9.37
CA LEU A 130 4.79 1.82 -9.07
C LEU A 130 6.18 2.34 -8.70
N SER A 131 6.60 2.08 -7.47
CA SER A 131 7.96 2.36 -6.99
C SER A 131 8.93 1.25 -7.38
N THR A 132 8.58 -0.02 -7.09
CA THR A 132 9.41 -1.18 -7.44
C THR A 132 8.57 -2.45 -7.58
N ARG A 133 8.99 -3.36 -8.45
CA ARG A 133 8.45 -4.73 -8.54
C ARG A 133 9.11 -5.69 -7.53
N ASN A 134 10.28 -5.33 -7.02
CA ASN A 134 10.98 -6.11 -6.03
C ASN A 134 10.44 -5.77 -4.64
N VAL A 135 9.63 -6.69 -4.09
CA VAL A 135 8.91 -6.53 -2.81
C VAL A 135 9.41 -7.51 -1.73
N ASP A 136 10.61 -8.06 -1.91
CA ASP A 136 11.18 -9.00 -0.95
C ASP A 136 11.46 -8.32 0.40
N HIS A 137 10.99 -8.98 1.48
CA HIS A 137 11.31 -8.78 2.90
C HIS A 137 11.12 -7.40 3.54
N THR A 138 10.78 -6.34 2.82
CA THR A 138 10.48 -5.05 3.43
C THR A 138 9.09 -5.10 4.07
N ASP A 139 9.06 -5.23 5.39
CA ASP A 139 7.88 -5.03 6.24
C ASP A 139 8.13 -3.79 7.11
N PRO A 140 7.37 -2.70 6.92
CA PRO A 140 7.59 -1.47 7.67
C PRO A 140 7.34 -1.63 9.18
N ALA A 141 6.62 -2.69 9.61
CA ALA A 141 6.40 -3.00 11.02
C ALA A 141 7.52 -3.85 11.67
N ALA A 142 8.54 -4.28 10.92
CA ALA A 142 9.53 -5.25 11.41
C ALA A 142 10.33 -4.79 12.65
N HIS A 143 10.49 -3.47 12.84
CA HIS A 143 11.29 -2.92 13.94
C HIS A 143 10.47 -2.60 15.20
N GLY A 144 9.15 -2.36 15.05
CA GLY A 144 8.26 -1.94 16.15
C GLY A 144 7.67 -3.10 16.97
N ARG A 145 7.76 -4.34 16.49
CA ARG A 145 7.28 -5.53 17.21
C ARG A 145 8.32 -6.00 18.24
N ARG A 146 8.25 -5.52 19.48
CA ARG A 146 9.07 -6.00 20.61
C ARG A 146 8.22 -6.47 21.77
#